data_AF-A0A3D2R507-F1
#
_entry.id   AF-A0A3D2R507-F1
#
_cell.length_a   1.000
_cell.length_b   1.000
_cell.length_c   1.000
_cell.angle_alpha   90.00
_cell.angle_beta   90.00
_cell.angle_gamma   90.00
#
_symmetry.space_group_name_H-M   'P 1'
#
loop_
_entity.id
_entity.type
_entity.pdbx_description
1 polymer ?
#
loop_
_entity_poly.entity_id
_entity_poly.type
_entity_poly.pdbx_seq_one_letter_code
_entity_poly.pdbx_strand_id
1 'polypeptide(L)'
;MSKLLLDIGATSIKSVVQKDKVLIKSSIKRADSFSAKYGNKISPDVVIREFLDHVEKQYDLYPFSEIWLCTEMHNFTACDEKKEVFSEFYSWRHVSKKSLDVREEIN
;
A
#
# COMPACT_ATOMS: atom_id res chain seq x y z
N MET A 1 -2.71 17.43 18.03
CA MET A 1 -1.92 16.20 17.75
C MET A 1 -1.80 16.04 16.23
N SER A 2 -0.62 15.74 15.71
CA SER A 2 -0.40 15.55 14.26
C SER A 2 -0.52 14.09 13.87
N LYS A 3 -1.19 13.83 12.75
CA LYS A 3 -1.35 12.49 12.16
C LYS A 3 -0.99 12.51 10.69
N LEU A 4 -0.42 11.42 10.19
CA LEU A 4 -0.25 11.17 8.77
C LEU A 4 -1.52 10.49 8.23
N LEU A 5 -2.18 11.11 7.26
CA LEU A 5 -3.27 10.49 6.51
C LEU A 5 -2.69 9.84 5.25
N LEU A 6 -2.96 8.56 5.04
CA LEU A 6 -2.44 7.78 3.91
C LEU A 6 -3.57 7.10 3.14
N ASP A 7 -3.61 7.35 1.84
CA ASP A 7 -4.45 6.67 0.86
C ASP A 7 -3.55 5.84 -0.08
N ILE A 8 -3.47 4.55 0.18
CA ILE A 8 -2.68 3.57 -0.59
C ILE A 8 -3.61 2.91 -1.61
N GLY A 9 -3.68 3.47 -2.81
CA GLY A 9 -4.45 2.89 -3.91
C GLY A 9 -3.62 2.00 -4.82
N ALA A 10 -4.29 1.37 -5.79
CA ALA A 10 -3.67 0.49 -6.80
C ALA A 10 -2.78 1.20 -7.83
N THR A 11 -2.85 2.53 -7.90
CA THR A 11 -2.07 3.34 -8.86
C THR A 11 -1.10 4.27 -8.16
N SER A 12 -1.52 4.90 -7.06
CA SER A 12 -0.70 5.85 -6.33
C SER A 12 -0.93 5.76 -4.82
N ILE A 13 0.12 6.07 -4.07
CA ILE A 13 0.07 6.38 -2.65
C ILE A 13 -0.04 7.90 -2.52
N LYS A 14 -1.06 8.38 -1.82
CA LYS A 14 -1.23 9.80 -1.49
C LYS A 14 -1.13 9.96 0.01
N SER A 15 -0.46 11.02 0.45
CA SER A 15 -0.34 11.32 1.86
C SER A 15 -0.42 12.80 2.16
N VAL A 16 -0.89 13.12 3.36
CA VAL A 16 -0.93 14.47 3.90
C VAL A 16 -0.89 14.42 5.43
N VAL A 17 -0.17 15.33 6.06
CA VAL A 17 -0.20 15.51 7.51
C VAL A 17 -1.37 16.41 7.91
N GLN A 18 -2.15 15.95 8.88
CA GLN A 18 -3.17 16.75 9.54
C GLN A 18 -2.69 17.14 10.93
N LYS A 19 -2.77 18.43 11.27
CA LYS A 19 -2.51 18.96 12.62
C LYS A 19 -3.70 19.79 13.06
N ASP A 20 -4.23 19.51 14.25
CA ASP A 20 -5.35 20.25 14.86
C ASP A 20 -6.57 20.36 13.92
N LYS A 21 -6.89 19.24 13.25
CA LYS A 21 -7.96 19.10 12.23
C LYS A 21 -7.73 19.87 10.93
N VAL A 22 -6.57 20.49 10.74
CA VAL A 22 -6.19 21.21 9.52
C VAL A 22 -5.18 20.40 8.71
N LEU A 23 -5.36 20.32 7.39
CA LEU A 23 -4.41 19.69 6.48
C LEU A 23 -3.23 20.63 6.18
N ILE A 24 -2.01 20.15 6.36
CA ILE A 24 -0.79 20.89 6.03
C ILE A 24 -0.52 20.72 4.53
N LYS A 25 -0.89 21.72 3.72
CA LYS A 25 -0.82 21.62 2.25
C LYS A 25 0.59 21.33 1.72
N SER A 26 1.63 21.86 2.36
CA SER A 26 3.04 21.60 2.01
C SER A 26 3.50 20.16 2.28
N SER A 27 2.75 19.38 3.05
CA SER A 27 3.02 17.95 3.30
C SER A 27 2.38 17.01 2.27
N ILE A 28 1.55 17.54 1.37
CA ILE A 28 0.86 16.73 0.36
C ILE A 28 1.92 16.08 -0.55
N LYS A 29 1.89 14.75 -0.61
CA LYS A 29 2.79 13.97 -1.47
C LYS A 29 2.00 12.91 -2.21
N ARG A 30 2.45 12.64 -3.43
CA ARG A 30 1.98 11.55 -4.27
C ARG A 30 3.19 10.75 -4.76
N ALA A 31 3.10 9.44 -4.67
CA ALA A 31 4.05 8.51 -5.23
C ALA A 31 3.29 7.42 -6.00
N ASP A 32 3.97 6.73 -6.91
CA ASP A 32 3.39 5.54 -7.52
C ASP A 32 3.21 4.44 -6.46
N SER A 33 2.11 3.71 -6.56
CA SER A 33 1.84 2.57 -5.67
C SER A 33 2.74 1.38 -5.98
N PHE A 34 2.82 0.44 -5.04
CA PHE A 34 3.54 -0.81 -5.22
C PHE A 34 3.04 -1.56 -6.47
N SER A 35 1.72 -1.67 -6.62
CA SER A 35 1.08 -2.37 -7.75
C SER A 35 1.36 -1.71 -9.11
N ALA A 36 1.48 -0.38 -9.14
CA ALA A 36 1.84 0.36 -10.34
C ALA A 36 3.32 0.16 -10.72
N LYS A 37 4.22 0.07 -9.73
CA LYS A 37 5.67 -0.08 -9.96
C LYS A 37 6.08 -1.52 -10.28
N TYR A 38 5.48 -2.49 -9.58
CA TYR A 38 5.96 -3.88 -9.54
C TYR A 38 4.95 -4.90 -10.09
N GLY A 39 3.77 -4.45 -10.54
CA GLY A 39 2.70 -5.31 -11.03
C GLY A 39 1.84 -5.90 -9.91
N ASN A 40 1.04 -6.92 -10.23
CA ASN A 40 -0.02 -7.40 -9.33
C ASN A 40 0.40 -8.56 -8.40
N LYS A 41 1.66 -8.99 -8.45
CA LYS A 41 2.25 -10.02 -7.59
C LYS A 41 3.61 -9.49 -7.13
N ILE A 42 3.76 -9.23 -5.84
CA ILE A 42 4.86 -8.43 -5.30
C ILE A 42 5.42 -9.12 -4.05
N SER A 43 6.72 -9.08 -3.87
CA SER A 43 7.33 -9.52 -2.61
C SER A 43 6.85 -8.62 -1.45
N PRO A 44 6.44 -9.19 -0.31
CA PRO A 44 5.99 -8.43 0.86
C PRO A 44 7.09 -7.48 1.39
N ASP A 45 8.36 -7.86 1.29
CA ASP A 45 9.50 -7.03 1.72
C ASP A 45 9.60 -5.73 0.91
N VAL A 46 9.28 -5.79 -0.39
CA VAL A 46 9.25 -4.60 -1.25
C VAL A 46 8.13 -3.66 -0.81
N VAL A 47 6.95 -4.21 -0.51
CA VAL A 47 5.80 -3.42 -0.02
C VAL A 47 6.12 -2.75 1.31
N ILE A 48 6.69 -3.50 2.27
CA ILE A 48 7.07 -2.99 3.59
C ILE A 48 8.13 -1.89 3.46
N ARG A 49 9.20 -2.13 2.69
CA ARG A 49 10.28 -1.15 2.51
C ARG A 49 9.78 0.15 1.90
N GLU A 50 8.98 0.09 0.83
CA GLU A 50 8.45 1.28 0.17
C GLU A 50 7.46 2.03 1.06
N PHE A 51 6.67 1.32 1.87
CA PHE A 51 5.79 1.93 2.86
C PHE A 51 6.59 2.69 3.92
N LEU A 52 7.61 2.05 4.51
CA LEU A 52 8.47 2.67 5.52
C LEU A 52 9.20 3.90 4.97
N ASP A 53 9.83 3.78 3.79
CA ASP A 53 10.51 4.91 3.14
C ASP A 53 9.56 6.10 2.90
N HIS A 54 8.31 5.84 2.52
CA HIS A 54 7.33 6.91 2.33
C HIS A 54 6.93 7.58 3.66
N VAL A 55 6.74 6.80 4.72
CA VAL A 55 6.38 7.26 6.06
C VAL A 55 7.53 8.05 6.69
N GLU A 56 8.77 7.56 6.61
CA GLU A 56 9.96 8.24 7.12
C GLU A 56 10.17 9.59 6.45
N LYS A 57 10.10 9.64 5.11
CA LYS A 57 10.19 10.91 4.36
C LYS A 57 9.09 11.90 4.72
N GLN A 58 7.90 11.43 5.11
CA GLN A 58 6.83 12.30 5.59
C GLN A 58 7.12 12.81 7.00
N TYR A 59 7.68 11.95 7.87
CA TYR A 59 8.03 12.30 9.24
C TYR A 59 9.14 13.37 9.28
N ASP A 60 10.15 13.24 8.41
CA ASP A 60 11.24 14.20 8.27
C ASP A 60 10.75 15.61 7.88
N LEU A 61 9.68 15.67 7.07
CA LEU A 61 9.07 16.95 6.67
C LEU A 61 8.19 17.52 7.79
N TYR A 62 7.38 16.66 8.42
CA TYR A 62 6.42 17.04 9.45
C TYR A 62 6.21 15.89 10.44
N PRO A 63 6.76 16.00 11.66
CA PRO A 63 6.58 14.97 12.68
C PRO A 63 5.11 14.74 13.05
N PHE A 64 4.73 13.47 13.15
CA PHE A 64 3.39 13.01 13.53
C PHE A 64 3.47 11.90 14.59
N SER A 65 2.40 11.74 15.37
CA SER A 65 2.31 10.70 16.41
C SER A 65 1.35 9.57 16.06
N GLU A 66 0.60 9.71 14.96
CA GLU A 66 -0.38 8.73 14.50
C GLU A 66 -0.32 8.57 12.98
N ILE A 67 -0.68 7.38 12.51
CA ILE A 67 -0.87 7.09 11.09
C ILE A 67 -2.29 6.58 10.90
N TRP A 68 -3.04 7.20 10.00
CA TRP A 68 -4.38 6.78 9.60
C TRP A 68 -4.31 6.22 8.18
N LEU A 69 -4.61 4.93 8.05
CA LEU A 69 -4.42 4.17 6.82
C LEU A 69 -5.76 3.90 6.14
N CYS A 70 -5.82 4.24 4.86
CA CYS A 70 -6.85 3.80 3.92
C CYS A 70 -6.13 3.06 2.79
N THR A 71 -6.44 1.79 2.58
CA THR A 71 -5.76 0.94 1.59
C THR A 71 -6.73 0.40 0.57
N GLU A 72 -6.23 0.03 -0.61
CA GLU A 72 -6.96 -0.82 -1.54
C GLU A 72 -7.44 -2.10 -0.83
N MET A 73 -8.68 -2.47 -1.14
CA MET A 73 -9.35 -3.65 -0.58
C MET A 73 -9.06 -4.89 -1.44
N HIS A 74 -9.35 -6.08 -0.90
CA HIS A 74 -9.25 -7.37 -1.60
C HIS A 74 -7.84 -7.77 -2.05
N ASN A 75 -6.82 -7.08 -1.58
CA ASN A 75 -5.46 -7.58 -1.64
C ASN A 75 -5.30 -8.80 -0.74
N PHE A 76 -4.38 -9.69 -1.12
CA PHE A 76 -4.17 -10.95 -0.40
C PHE A 76 -2.69 -11.21 -0.14
N THR A 77 -2.38 -11.59 1.09
CA THR A 77 -1.11 -12.21 1.50
C THR A 77 -1.44 -13.21 2.61
N ALA A 78 -0.68 -14.30 2.69
CA ALA A 78 -0.79 -15.29 3.76
C ALA A 78 0.47 -15.25 4.62
N CYS A 79 0.31 -15.40 5.93
CA CYS A 79 1.41 -15.53 6.88
C CYS A 79 1.51 -16.99 7.36
N ASP A 80 2.68 -17.60 7.23
CA ASP A 80 3.02 -18.84 7.93
C ASP A 80 3.73 -18.49 9.24
N GLU A 81 2.97 -18.41 10.34
CA GLU A 81 3.49 -18.04 11.66
C GLU A 81 4.60 -18.96 12.16
N LYS A 82 4.60 -20.24 11.78
CA LYS A 82 5.63 -21.19 12.23
C LYS A 82 6.97 -20.95 11.55
N LYS A 83 6.95 -20.40 10.35
CA LYS A 83 8.15 -20.10 9.57
C LYS A 83 8.51 -18.61 9.58
N GLU A 84 7.62 -17.77 10.11
CA GLU A 84 7.72 -16.30 10.06
C GLU A 84 7.88 -15.78 8.62
N VAL A 85 7.21 -16.43 7.65
CA VAL A 85 7.30 -16.08 6.22
C VAL A 85 5.93 -15.66 5.70
N PHE A 86 5.93 -14.58 4.93
CA PHE A 86 4.78 -14.14 4.16
C PHE A 86 4.82 -14.73 2.74
N SER A 87 3.64 -15.06 2.21
CA SER A 87 3.50 -15.24 0.76
C SER A 87 3.72 -13.92 0.04
N GLU A 88 3.90 -14.00 -1.26
CA GLU A 88 3.75 -12.83 -2.15
C GLU A 88 2.45 -12.08 -1.83
N PHE A 89 2.52 -10.76 -1.95
CA PHE A 89 1.37 -9.87 -1.97
C PHE A 89 0.72 -9.94 -3.35
N TYR A 90 -0.58 -10.17 -3.38
CA TYR A 90 -1.40 -10.17 -4.59
C TYR A 90 -2.35 -8.98 -4.54
N SER A 91 -2.22 -8.07 -5.51
CA SER A 91 -3.18 -6.98 -5.67
C SER A 91 -4.55 -7.55 -6.04
N TRP A 92 -5.64 -6.84 -5.71
CA TRP A 92 -6.99 -7.19 -6.17
C TRP A 92 -7.11 -7.35 -7.70
N ARG A 93 -6.19 -6.75 -8.47
CA ARG A 93 -6.09 -6.88 -9.93
C ARG A 93 -5.41 -8.18 -10.38
N HIS A 94 -4.90 -8.98 -9.46
CA HIS A 94 -4.25 -10.23 -9.77
C HIS A 94 -5.25 -11.22 -10.36
N VAL A 95 -4.91 -11.79 -11.52
CA VAL A 95 -5.67 -12.87 -12.14
C VAL A 95 -4.78 -14.09 -12.20
N SER A 96 -5.22 -15.18 -11.58
CA SER A 96 -4.49 -16.45 -11.63
C SER A 96 -4.67 -17.13 -12.99
N LYS A 97 -3.72 -17.98 -13.39
CA LYS A 97 -3.88 -18.79 -14.62
C LYS A 97 -5.17 -19.60 -14.61
N LYS A 98 -5.49 -20.25 -13.48
CA LYS A 98 -6.74 -21.00 -13.32
C LYS A 98 -7.98 -20.14 -13.53
N SER A 99 -7.95 -18.88 -13.10
CA SER A 99 -9.04 -17.93 -13.33
C SER A 99 -9.20 -17.58 -14.81
N LEU A 100 -8.10 -17.53 -15.57
CA LEU A 100 -8.14 -17.36 -17.02
C LEU A 100 -8.67 -18.62 -17.71
N ASP A 101 -8.16 -19.80 -17.34
CA ASP A 101 -8.57 -21.09 -17.91
C ASP A 101 -10.10 -21.30 -17.75
N VAL A 102 -10.65 -21.06 -16.55
CA VAL A 102 -12.11 -21.12 -16.29
C VAL A 102 -12.89 -20.11 -17.13
N ARG A 103 -12.33 -18.92 -17.36
CA ARG A 103 -12.99 -17.90 -18.19
C ARG A 103 -13.03 -18.32 -19.66
N GLU A 104 -12.01 -19.01 -20.15
CA GLU A 104 -12.00 -19.57 -21.50
C GLU A 104 -13.03 -20.71 -21.66
N GLU A 105 -13.22 -21.54 -20.64
CA GLU A 105 -14.22 -22.63 -20.68
C GLU A 105 -15.68 -22.14 -20.70
N ILE A 106 -15.94 -20.92 -20.23
CA ILE A 106 -17.29 -20.32 -20.17
C ILE A 106 -17.64 -19.53 -21.45
N ASN A 107 -16.65 -19.11 -22.24
CA ASN A 107 -16.86 -18.34 -23.48
C ASN A 107 -16.84 -19.25 -24.72
#